data_AF-A0A2D8IQJ9-F1
#
_entry.id   AF-A0A2D8IQJ9-F1
#
_cell.length_a   1.000
_cell.length_b   1.000
_cell.length_c   1.000
_cell.angle_alpha   90.00
_cell.angle_beta   90.00
_cell.angle_gamma   90.00
#
_symmetry.space_group_name_H-M   'P 1'
#
loop_
_entity.id
_entity.type
_entity.pdbx_description
1 polymer ?
#
loop_
_entity_poly.entity_id
_entity_poly.type
_entity_poly.pdbx_seq_one_letter_code
_entity_poly.pdbx_strand_id
1 'polypeptide(L)'
;MNTRIDNNSVFEALTAADRPYKPSLTLSGAVAILYNMVEEGHLDRDGFELFLREGVYLDYARRFLTPGQVDTVPVERYLQT
;
A
#
# COMPACT_ATOMS: atom_id res chain seq x y z
N MET A 1 -16.10 -4.66 19.29
CA MET A 1 -15.79 -3.70 18.22
C MET A 1 -14.69 -4.33 17.38
N ASN A 2 -15.06 -4.98 16.27
CA ASN A 2 -14.11 -5.66 15.40
C ASN A 2 -13.73 -4.67 14.30
N THR A 3 -12.65 -3.93 14.51
CA THR A 3 -12.16 -2.95 13.53
C THR A 3 -11.63 -3.74 12.34
N ARG A 4 -12.44 -3.89 11.29
CA ARG A 4 -11.98 -4.45 10.01
C ARG A 4 -10.88 -3.52 9.52
N ILE A 5 -9.62 -3.97 9.62
CA ILE A 5 -8.47 -3.22 9.13
C ILE A 5 -8.64 -3.11 7.61
N ASP A 6 -8.83 -1.89 7.12
CA ASP A 6 -8.96 -1.62 5.69
C ASP A 6 -7.56 -1.37 5.07
N ASN A 7 -7.43 -1.78 3.81
CA ASN A 7 -6.16 -1.70 3.07
C ASN A 7 -5.62 -0.26 2.97
N ASN A 8 -6.51 0.74 2.90
CA ASN A 8 -6.13 2.14 2.79
C ASN A 8 -5.48 2.68 4.07
N SER A 9 -6.01 2.34 5.25
CA SER A 9 -5.48 2.79 6.53
C SER A 9 -4.10 2.21 6.84
N VAL A 10 -3.85 0.95 6.47
CA VAL A 10 -2.52 0.34 6.62
C VAL A 10 -1.54 0.97 5.65
N PHE A 11 -1.96 1.21 4.41
CA PHE A 11 -1.14 1.89 3.41
C PHE A 11 -0.75 3.31 3.85
N GLU A 12 -1.72 4.06 4.37
CA GLU A 12 -1.50 5.38 4.96
C GLU A 12 -0.49 5.31 6.10
N ALA A 13 -0.62 4.37 7.03
CA ALA A 13 0.32 4.23 8.14
C ALA A 13 1.74 3.84 7.70
N LEU A 14 1.88 3.05 6.62
CA LEU A 14 3.17 2.66 6.07
C LEU A 14 3.87 3.81 5.32
N THR A 15 3.08 4.68 4.70
CA THR A 15 3.56 5.79 3.87
C THR A 15 3.72 7.11 4.65
N ALA A 16 2.95 7.29 5.73
CA ALA A 16 3.00 8.45 6.60
C ALA A 16 4.37 8.54 7.30
N ALA A 17 5.14 9.53 6.88
CA ALA A 17 6.51 9.81 7.31
C ALA A 17 6.63 10.37 8.75
N ASP A 18 5.79 9.94 9.69
CA ASP A 18 5.68 10.57 11.03
C ASP A 18 6.69 10.01 12.05
N ARG A 19 7.81 9.44 11.58
CA ARG A 19 8.89 8.96 12.44
C ARG A 19 10.18 9.74 12.16
N PRO A 20 10.70 10.52 13.13
CA PRO A 20 11.87 11.38 12.95
C PRO A 20 13.18 10.67 12.51
N TYR A 21 13.20 9.34 12.48
CA TYR A 21 14.41 8.54 12.25
C TYR A 21 14.25 7.41 11.24
N LYS A 22 13.10 7.27 10.57
CA LYS A 22 12.89 6.19 9.59
C LYS A 22 12.62 6.81 8.21
N PRO A 23 13.44 6.52 7.19
CA PRO A 23 13.14 6.95 5.84
C PRO A 23 11.76 6.41 5.45
N SER A 24 10.93 7.30 4.92
CA SER A 24 9.59 6.97 4.49
C SER A 24 9.64 5.96 3.34
N LEU A 25 8.74 4.98 3.38
CA LEU A 25 8.72 3.90 2.40
C LEU A 25 8.45 4.44 1.00
N THR A 26 9.04 3.80 0.00
CA THR A 26 8.66 4.01 -1.39
C THR A 26 7.30 3.38 -1.65
N LEU A 27 6.65 3.83 -2.72
CA LEU A 27 5.33 3.36 -3.15
C LEU A 27 5.34 1.85 -3.40
N SER A 28 6.36 1.35 -4.11
CA SER A 28 6.55 -0.09 -4.36
C SER A 28 6.79 -0.88 -3.07
N GLY A 29 7.54 -0.31 -2.12
CA GLY A 29 7.81 -0.93 -0.81
C GLY A 29 6.55 -1.04 0.05
N ALA A 30 5.71 -0.01 0.07
CA ALA A 30 4.44 -0.04 0.77
C ALA A 30 3.48 -1.08 0.18
N VAL A 31 3.38 -1.16 -1.16
CA VAL A 31 2.56 -2.18 -1.84
C VAL A 31 3.08 -3.60 -1.55
N ALA A 32 4.39 -3.82 -1.53
CA ALA A 32 4.97 -5.12 -1.22
C ALA A 32 4.64 -5.58 0.21
N ILE A 33 4.66 -4.67 1.19
CA ILE A 33 4.29 -4.99 2.57
C ILE A 33 2.79 -5.33 2.67
N LEU A 34 1.92 -4.55 2.01
CA LEU A 34 0.49 -4.88 1.95
C LEU A 34 0.26 -6.27 1.35
N TYR A 35 0.97 -6.62 0.28
CA TYR A 35 0.88 -7.93 -0.33
C TYR A 35 1.27 -9.04 0.65
N ASN A 36 2.38 -8.89 1.39
CA ASN A 36 2.75 -9.87 2.42
C ASN A 36 1.68 -10.01 3.51
N MET A 37 1.05 -8.90 3.93
CA MET A 37 -0.06 -8.96 4.89
C MET A 37 -1.30 -9.67 4.32
N VAL A 38 -1.53 -9.59 3.01
CA VAL A 38 -2.57 -10.41 2.33
C VAL A 38 -2.18 -11.88 2.35
N GLU A 39 -0.93 -12.22 2.02
CA GLU A 39 -0.42 -13.61 2.04
C GLU A 39 -0.48 -14.23 3.45
N GLU A 40 -0.26 -13.42 4.50
CA GLU A 40 -0.37 -13.83 5.90
C GLU A 40 -1.82 -13.87 6.42
N GLY A 41 -2.80 -13.48 5.60
CA GLY A 41 -4.22 -13.48 5.94
C GLY A 41 -4.64 -12.34 6.88
N HIS A 42 -3.80 -11.32 7.04
CA HIS A 42 -4.10 -10.11 7.83
C HIS A 42 -4.96 -9.10 7.04
N LEU A 43 -4.89 -9.14 5.71
CA LEU A 43 -5.66 -8.30 4.80
C LEU A 43 -6.45 -9.14 3.79
N ASP A 44 -7.56 -8.58 3.33
CA ASP A 44 -8.44 -9.19 2.34
C ASP A 44 -7.84 -9.08 0.93
N ARG A 45 -7.67 -10.22 0.24
CA ARG A 45 -7.10 -10.28 -1.11
C ARG A 45 -7.93 -9.49 -2.11
N ASP A 46 -9.23 -9.71 -2.15
CA ASP A 46 -10.12 -9.06 -3.13
C ASP A 46 -10.05 -7.54 -3.00
N GLY A 47 -10.08 -7.05 -1.75
CA GLY A 47 -9.91 -5.63 -1.47
C GLY A 47 -8.53 -5.09 -1.88
N PHE A 48 -7.47 -5.88 -1.77
CA PHE A 48 -6.12 -5.47 -2.17
C PHE A 48 -5.97 -5.45 -3.69
N GLU A 49 -6.51 -6.46 -4.38
CA GLU A 49 -6.51 -6.48 -5.83
C GLU A 49 -7.33 -5.32 -6.42
N LEU A 50 -8.49 -5.02 -5.84
CA LEU A 50 -9.29 -3.86 -6.24
C LEU A 50 -8.52 -2.56 -6.02
N PHE A 51 -7.84 -2.43 -4.88
CA PHE A 51 -7.00 -1.27 -4.55
C PHE A 51 -5.90 -1.03 -5.59
N LEU A 52 -5.29 -2.10 -6.14
CA LEU A 52 -4.32 -2.00 -7.23
C LEU A 52 -4.98 -1.73 -8.59
N ARG A 53 -6.04 -2.47 -8.94
CA ARG A 53 -6.71 -2.36 -10.25
C ARG A 53 -7.31 -0.98 -10.48
N GLU A 54 -7.92 -0.40 -9.45
CA GLU A 54 -8.52 0.94 -9.51
C GLU A 54 -7.48 2.07 -9.36
N GLY A 55 -6.21 1.74 -9.10
CA GLY A 55 -5.14 2.74 -9.00
C GLY A 55 -5.22 3.63 -7.75
N VAL A 56 -5.99 3.24 -6.73
CA VAL A 56 -6.19 4.03 -5.50
C VAL A 56 -4.86 4.36 -4.80
N TYR A 57 -3.94 3.39 -4.77
CA TYR A 57 -2.58 3.58 -4.24
C TYR A 57 -1.81 4.70 -4.95
N LEU A 58 -2.00 4.84 -6.26
CA LEU A 58 -1.32 5.83 -7.08
C LEU A 58 -1.93 7.21 -6.90
N ASP A 59 -3.25 7.30 -6.79
CA ASP A 59 -3.93 8.56 -6.52
C ASP A 59 -3.61 9.09 -5.12
N TYR A 60 -3.49 8.20 -4.13
CA TYR A 60 -2.95 8.54 -2.82
C TYR A 60 -1.51 9.07 -2.95
N ALA A 61 -0.64 8.32 -3.64
CA ALA A 61 0.77 8.69 -3.79
C ALA A 61 0.94 10.08 -4.41
N ARG A 62 0.17 10.40 -5.46
CA ARG A 62 0.21 11.72 -6.12
C ARG A 62 -0.19 12.87 -5.20
N ARG A 63 -1.05 12.61 -4.22
CA ARG A 63 -1.60 13.64 -3.32
C ARG A 63 -0.75 13.84 -2.06
N PHE A 64 -0.12 12.78 -1.57
CA PHE A 64 0.47 12.78 -0.22
C PHE A 64 1.95 12.39 -0.17
N LEU A 65 2.47 11.68 -1.18
CA LEU A 65 3.87 11.27 -1.19
C LEU A 65 4.77 12.30 -1.86
N THR A 66 6.02 12.36 -1.39
CA THR A 66 7.05 13.15 -2.06
C THR A 66 7.48 12.48 -3.37
N PRO A 67 7.94 13.24 -4.39
CA PRO A 67 8.37 12.65 -5.66
C PRO A 67 9.43 11.55 -5.53
N GLY A 68 10.31 11.64 -4.54
CA GLY A 68 11.33 10.61 -4.27
C GLY A 68 10.77 9.28 -3.73
N GLN A 69 9.52 9.25 -3.25
CA GLN A 69 8.84 8.05 -2.81
C GLN A 69 7.97 7.41 -3.89
N VAL A 70 7.63 8.14 -4.96
CA VAL A 70 6.75 7.64 -6.04
C VAL A 70 7.59 6.91 -7.09
N ASP A 71 7.91 5.65 -6.81
CA ASP A 71 8.58 4.74 -7.73
C ASP A 71 7.57 3.84 -8.49
N THR A 72 8.08 3.08 -9.47
CA THR A 72 7.23 2.19 -10.28
C THR A 72 6.81 0.96 -9.47
N VAL A 73 5.51 0.67 -9.46
CA VAL A 73 4.94 -0.53 -8.85
C VAL A 73 4.65 -1.58 -9.92
N PRO A 74 5.30 -2.76 -9.91
CA PRO A 74 5.02 -3.84 -10.86
C PRO A 74 3.74 -4.59 -10.46
N VAL A 75 2.58 -3.98 -10.70
CA VAL A 75 1.25 -4.47 -10.25
C VAL A 75 0.92 -5.88 -10.74
N GLU A 76 1.47 -6.26 -11.89
CA GLU A 76 1.26 -7.58 -12.51
C GLU A 76 1.81 -8.72 -11.64
N ARG A 77 2.75 -8.43 -10.73
CA ARG A 77 3.26 -9.43 -9.78
C ARG A 77 2.25 -9.82 -8.71
N TYR A 78 1.28 -8.95 -8.45
CA TYR A 78 0.35 -9.06 -7.33
C TYR A 78 -1.07 -9.45 -7.75
N LEU A 79 -1.39 -9.28 -9.03
CA LEU A 79 -2.67 -9.68 -9.61
C LEU A 79 -2.48 -11.04 -10.28
N GLN A 80 -2.86 -12.11 -9.58
CA GLN A 80 -2.92 -13.43 -10.24
C GLN A 80 -4.11 -13.42 -11.23
N THR A 81 -3.87 -13.91 -12.44
CA THR A 81 -4.90 -14.06 -13.47
C THR A 81 -5.59 -15.41 -13.34
#